data_AF-A0A8H8S6U5-F1
#
_entry.id   AF-A0A8H8S6U5-F1
#
_cell.length_a   1.000
_cell.length_b   1.000
_cell.length_c   1.000
_cell.angle_alpha   90.00
_cell.angle_beta   90.00
_cell.angle_gamma   90.00
#
_symmetry.space_group_name_H-M   'P 1'
#
loop_
_entity.id
_entity.type
_entity.pdbx_description
1 polymer ?
#
loop_
_entity_poly.entity_id
_entity_poly.type
_entity_poly.pdbx_seq_one_letter_code
_entity_poly.pdbx_strand_id
1 'polypeptide(L)'
;MRENWNRMQGPVLQFSDDDEDGEFTLDEWLNLNSFVARLGKEFISFGLWELRNGLEGSRIEETSVPKAVSNTRILVATEWIIQGGRGLLRESLSNALSYEPGSGNPWGGGTLFHGARGFNVERWGFWKRRLGEVQLRTSKAHKAPQRLLESPPQPVLI
;
A
#
# COMPACT_ATOMS: atom_id res chain seq x y z
N MET A 1 -18.11 8.41 14.28
CA MET A 1 -17.56 7.93 12.99
C MET A 1 -16.03 7.92 12.95
N ARG A 2 -15.32 8.98 13.40
CA ARG A 2 -13.84 9.08 13.36
C ARG A 2 -13.09 8.00 14.18
N GLU A 3 -13.64 7.57 15.32
CA GLU A 3 -13.00 6.59 16.21
C GLU A 3 -12.97 5.15 15.65
N ASN A 4 -13.86 4.80 14.72
CA ASN A 4 -13.83 3.48 14.07
C ASN A 4 -12.65 3.34 13.10
N TRP A 5 -12.17 4.42 12.50
CA TRP A 5 -11.05 4.37 11.56
C TRP A 5 -9.69 4.14 12.22
N ASN A 6 -9.54 4.54 13.49
CA ASN A 6 -8.34 4.23 14.28
C ASN A 6 -8.30 2.75 14.72
N ARG A 7 -9.45 2.07 14.81
CA ARG A 7 -9.52 0.60 14.93
C ARG A 7 -9.22 -0.09 13.59
N MET A 8 -9.56 0.54 12.46
CA MET A 8 -9.15 0.12 11.13
C MET A 8 -7.69 0.49 10.81
N GLN A 9 -6.74 0.15 11.69
CA GLN A 9 -5.44 -0.26 11.13
C GLN A 9 -5.78 -1.44 10.25
N GLY A 10 -5.72 -1.28 8.91
CA GLY A 10 -6.29 -2.22 7.94
C GLY A 10 -6.10 -3.70 8.32
N PRO A 11 -7.06 -4.56 7.92
CA PRO A 11 -7.43 -5.81 8.61
C PRO A 11 -6.24 -6.67 9.02
N VAL A 12 -6.39 -7.32 10.18
CA VAL A 12 -5.51 -8.42 10.57
C VAL A 12 -6.01 -9.61 9.77
N LEU A 13 -5.64 -9.68 8.49
CA LEU A 13 -6.08 -10.74 7.58
C LEU A 13 -5.79 -12.12 8.17
N GLN A 14 -6.76 -12.69 8.88
CA GLN A 14 -6.77 -14.07 9.28
C GLN A 14 -7.43 -14.84 8.14
N PHE A 15 -6.64 -15.70 7.52
CA PHE A 15 -7.10 -16.60 6.46
C PHE A 15 -7.81 -17.78 7.13
N SER A 16 -9.05 -17.59 7.57
CA SER A 16 -9.93 -18.68 7.98
C SER A 16 -11.28 -18.52 7.28
N ASP A 17 -11.67 -19.54 6.51
CA ASP A 17 -12.91 -19.62 5.73
C ASP A 17 -14.18 -19.77 6.61
N ASP A 18 -14.14 -19.36 7.88
CA ASP A 18 -15.29 -19.44 8.78
C ASP A 18 -15.70 -18.01 9.19
N ASP A 19 -16.85 -17.59 8.63
CA ASP A 19 -17.51 -16.32 8.87
C ASP A 19 -17.92 -16.14 10.34
N GLU A 20 -17.22 -15.28 11.09
CA GLU A 20 -17.78 -14.53 12.24
C GLU A 20 -16.87 -13.32 12.55
N ASP A 21 -17.46 -12.13 12.64
CA ASP A 21 -16.86 -10.81 12.96
C ASP A 21 -16.24 -9.96 11.83
N GLY A 22 -17.06 -9.51 10.88
CA GLY A 22 -16.92 -8.16 10.25
C GLY A 22 -15.59 -7.81 9.56
N GLU A 23 -14.79 -8.80 9.19
CA GLU A 23 -13.48 -8.60 8.56
C GLU A 23 -13.60 -8.80 7.04
N PHE A 24 -13.18 -7.81 6.26
CA PHE A 24 -13.25 -7.88 4.80
C PHE A 24 -12.23 -8.90 4.28
N THR A 25 -12.66 -9.74 3.33
CA THR A 25 -11.74 -10.51 2.50
C THR A 25 -10.84 -9.55 1.70
N LEU A 26 -9.70 -10.06 1.18
CA LEU A 26 -8.80 -9.27 0.35
C LEU A 26 -9.53 -8.62 -0.84
N ASP A 27 -10.35 -9.40 -1.54
CA ASP A 27 -11.05 -8.93 -2.74
C ASP A 27 -12.13 -7.91 -2.39
N GLU A 28 -12.88 -8.09 -1.30
CA GLU A 28 -13.85 -7.11 -0.83
C GLU A 28 -13.17 -5.80 -0.43
N TRP A 29 -12.04 -5.87 0.26
CA TRP A 29 -11.29 -4.69 0.67
C TRP A 29 -10.72 -3.93 -0.55
N LEU A 30 -10.19 -4.65 -1.54
CA LEU A 30 -9.73 -4.05 -2.79
C LEU A 30 -10.87 -3.43 -3.57
N ASN A 31 -12.01 -4.12 -3.68
CA ASN A 31 -13.19 -3.61 -4.37
C ASN A 31 -13.74 -2.34 -3.70
N LEU A 32 -13.79 -2.31 -2.37
CA LEU A 32 -14.18 -1.12 -1.60
C LEU A 32 -13.23 0.04 -1.88
N ASN A 33 -11.92 -0.17 -1.79
CA ASN A 33 -10.93 0.88 -2.06
C ASN A 33 -10.99 1.37 -3.51
N SER A 34 -11.14 0.46 -4.47
CA SER A 34 -11.32 0.78 -5.88
C SER A 34 -12.58 1.62 -6.11
N PHE A 35 -13.69 1.27 -5.46
CA PHE A 35 -14.93 2.05 -5.49
C PHE A 35 -14.75 3.44 -4.88
N VAL A 36 -14.23 3.52 -3.65
CA VAL A 36 -14.03 4.78 -2.93
C VAL A 36 -13.05 5.70 -3.64
N ALA A 37 -11.98 5.18 -4.23
CA ALA A 37 -11.02 5.96 -5.01
C ALA A 37 -11.65 6.66 -6.23
N ARG A 38 -12.76 6.12 -6.76
CA ARG A 38 -13.52 6.73 -7.87
C ARG A 38 -14.49 7.82 -7.40
N LEU A 39 -14.88 7.84 -6.13
CA LEU A 39 -15.81 8.84 -5.58
C LEU A 39 -15.19 10.24 -5.45
N GLY A 40 -13.86 10.34 -5.52
CA GLY A 40 -13.16 11.61 -5.71
C GLY A 40 -12.75 12.30 -4.40
N LYS A 41 -12.81 13.64 -4.40
CA LYS A 41 -12.06 14.49 -3.45
C LYS A 41 -12.46 14.28 -1.97
N GLU A 42 -13.69 13.82 -1.75
CA GLU A 42 -14.31 13.60 -0.43
C GLU A 42 -13.59 12.51 0.38
N PHE A 43 -12.88 11.61 -0.30
CA PHE A 43 -12.19 10.47 0.31
C PHE A 43 -10.66 10.56 0.18
N ILE A 44 -10.12 11.72 -0.18
CA ILE A 44 -8.67 11.87 -0.37
C ILE A 44 -7.90 11.61 0.92
N SER A 45 -8.42 12.04 2.07
CA SER A 45 -7.79 11.77 3.37
C SER A 45 -7.62 10.27 3.62
N PHE A 46 -8.62 9.47 3.22
CA PHE A 46 -8.58 8.01 3.31
C PHE A 46 -7.57 7.41 2.32
N GLY A 47 -7.57 7.88 1.07
CA GLY A 47 -6.57 7.45 0.09
C GLY A 47 -5.12 7.74 0.51
N LEU A 48 -4.89 8.86 1.19
CA LEU A 48 -3.56 9.22 1.70
C LEU A 48 -3.10 8.32 2.83
N TRP A 49 -4.02 7.87 3.68
CA TRP A 49 -3.73 6.84 4.68
C TRP A 49 -3.25 5.55 4.01
N GLU A 50 -3.98 5.09 3.01
CA GLU A 50 -3.64 3.85 2.29
C GLU A 50 -2.31 3.96 1.54
N LEU A 51 -2.08 5.08 0.84
CA LEU A 51 -0.82 5.36 0.15
C LEU A 51 0.37 5.41 1.12
N ARG A 52 0.19 6.08 2.27
CA ARG A 52 1.21 6.11 3.33
C ARG A 52 1.48 4.70 3.88
N ASN A 53 0.43 3.93 4.17
CA ASN A 53 0.55 2.59 4.74
C ASN A 53 1.20 1.58 3.78
N GLY A 54 0.91 1.68 2.48
CA GLY A 54 1.44 0.78 1.46
C GLY A 54 2.82 1.16 0.93
N LEU A 55 3.13 2.46 0.84
CA LEU A 55 4.31 2.94 0.10
C LEU A 55 5.33 3.66 0.97
N GLU A 56 4.92 4.30 2.06
CA GLU A 56 5.84 5.10 2.90
C GLU A 56 6.27 4.41 4.19
N GLY A 57 5.65 3.29 4.54
CA GLY A 57 6.04 2.50 5.70
C GLY A 57 7.28 1.65 5.44
N SER A 58 8.28 1.73 6.32
CA SER A 58 9.38 0.76 6.43
C SER A 58 8.90 -0.64 6.85
N ARG A 59 7.60 -0.81 7.11
CA ARG A 59 6.99 -2.02 7.67
C ARG A 59 6.99 -3.25 6.74
N ILE A 60 7.48 -3.09 5.51
CA ILE A 60 7.81 -4.22 4.62
C ILE A 60 9.09 -4.93 5.12
N GLU A 61 9.91 -4.26 5.93
CA GLU A 61 11.19 -4.75 6.45
C GLU A 61 11.16 -5.07 7.96
N GLU A 62 10.11 -4.68 8.69
CA GLU A 62 9.89 -5.15 10.06
C GLU A 62 9.37 -6.59 10.03
N THR A 63 10.16 -7.52 10.58
CA THR A 63 9.90 -8.95 10.74
C THR A 63 8.58 -9.30 11.44
N SER A 64 7.87 -8.30 11.96
CA SER A 64 6.64 -8.43 12.75
C SER A 64 5.34 -8.37 11.94
N VAL A 65 5.38 -7.96 10.66
CA VAL A 65 4.16 -7.91 9.80
C VAL A 65 4.14 -9.07 8.82
N PRO A 66 3.05 -9.86 8.76
CA PRO A 66 2.92 -10.92 7.78
C PRO A 66 3.05 -10.39 6.35
N LYS A 67 3.80 -11.11 5.51
CA LYS A 67 4.02 -10.75 4.09
C LYS A 67 2.72 -10.53 3.33
N ALA A 68 1.67 -11.28 3.66
CA ALA A 68 0.34 -11.13 3.06
C ALA A 68 -0.32 -9.77 3.37
N VAL A 69 -0.19 -9.28 4.60
CA VAL A 69 -0.66 -7.94 5.01
C VAL A 69 0.13 -6.85 4.28
N SER A 70 1.45 -7.01 4.16
CA SER A 70 2.30 -6.10 3.40
C SER A 70 1.90 -6.03 1.92
N ASN A 71 1.70 -7.19 1.28
CA ASN A 71 1.23 -7.27 -0.10
C ASN A 71 -0.15 -6.60 -0.28
N THR A 72 -1.07 -6.82 0.65
CA THR A 72 -2.42 -6.22 0.59
C THR A 72 -2.36 -4.70 0.62
N ARG A 73 -1.57 -4.10 1.51
CA ARG A 73 -1.42 -2.64 1.57
C ARG A 73 -0.84 -2.04 0.30
N ILE A 74 0.07 -2.75 -0.35
CA ILE A 74 0.64 -2.36 -1.65
C ILE A 74 -0.45 -2.43 -2.74
N LEU A 75 -1.25 -3.49 -2.76
CA LEU A 75 -2.35 -3.65 -3.71
C LEU A 75 -3.40 -2.53 -3.54
N VAL A 76 -3.79 -2.24 -2.30
CA VAL A 76 -4.72 -1.14 -2.00
C VAL A 76 -4.14 0.21 -2.41
N ALA A 77 -2.88 0.50 -2.09
CA ALA A 77 -2.22 1.72 -2.55
C ALA A 77 -2.19 1.82 -4.08
N THR A 78 -2.07 0.68 -4.77
CA THR A 78 -2.11 0.62 -6.24
C THR A 78 -3.50 0.97 -6.78
N GLU A 79 -4.58 0.48 -6.16
CA GLU A 79 -5.95 0.87 -6.52
C GLU A 79 -6.15 2.40 -6.42
N TRP A 80 -5.63 3.02 -5.36
CA TRP A 80 -5.70 4.47 -5.19
C TRP A 80 -4.94 5.24 -6.28
N ILE A 81 -3.77 4.75 -6.71
CA ILE A 81 -3.02 5.34 -7.81
C ILE A 81 -3.74 5.15 -9.16
N ILE A 82 -4.33 3.98 -9.42
CA ILE A 82 -4.99 3.68 -10.70
C ILE A 82 -6.32 4.41 -10.82
N GLN A 83 -7.18 4.28 -9.82
CA GLN A 83 -8.55 4.77 -9.87
C GLN A 83 -8.66 6.24 -9.44
N GLY A 84 -7.95 6.62 -8.38
CA GLY A 84 -7.98 7.96 -7.77
C GLY A 84 -6.88 8.90 -8.26
N GLY A 85 -5.92 8.41 -9.05
CA GLY A 85 -4.66 9.09 -9.33
C GLY A 85 -4.81 10.47 -10.00
N ARG A 86 -5.81 10.65 -10.86
CA ARG A 86 -6.08 11.96 -11.48
C ARG A 86 -6.51 13.01 -10.46
N GLY A 87 -7.41 12.64 -9.56
CA GLY A 87 -7.89 13.53 -8.49
C GLY A 87 -6.76 13.85 -7.52
N LEU A 88 -6.02 12.82 -7.11
CA LEU A 88 -4.85 12.95 -6.25
C LEU A 88 -3.80 13.88 -6.88
N LEU A 89 -3.36 13.63 -8.11
CA LEU A 89 -2.38 14.50 -8.77
C LEU A 89 -2.85 15.95 -8.83
N ARG A 90 -4.12 16.20 -9.18
CA ARG A 90 -4.69 17.55 -9.20
C ARG A 90 -4.57 18.24 -7.85
N GLU A 91 -4.99 17.59 -6.76
CA GLU A 91 -4.90 18.19 -5.43
C GLU A 91 -3.43 18.40 -4.98
N SER A 92 -2.51 17.53 -5.41
CA SER A 92 -1.08 17.67 -5.12
C SER A 92 -0.44 18.89 -5.80
N LEU A 93 -0.95 19.27 -6.98
CA LEU A 93 -0.50 20.44 -7.73
C LEU A 93 -1.05 21.73 -7.11
N SER A 94 -2.28 21.69 -6.59
CA SER A 94 -2.92 22.85 -5.98
C SER A 94 -2.37 23.19 -4.59
N ASN A 95 -1.58 22.30 -3.97
CA ASN A 95 -1.12 22.39 -2.57
C ASN A 95 -2.26 22.66 -1.57
N ALA A 96 -3.49 22.31 -1.96
CA ALA A 96 -4.73 22.70 -1.29
C ALA A 96 -4.90 22.01 0.08
N LEU A 97 -4.11 20.98 0.36
CA LEU A 97 -4.20 20.13 1.54
C LEU A 97 -2.89 20.10 2.35
N SER A 98 -2.13 21.21 2.32
CA SER A 98 -0.87 21.35 3.05
C SER A 98 -1.01 21.42 4.57
N TYR A 99 -2.23 21.57 5.09
CA TYR A 99 -2.46 21.71 6.53
C TYR A 99 -3.83 21.20 6.94
N GLU A 100 -3.89 20.09 7.68
CA GLU A 100 -5.05 19.79 8.52
C GLU A 100 -4.56 19.38 9.92
N PRO A 101 -4.76 20.23 10.96
CA PRO A 101 -4.36 19.94 12.31
C PRO A 101 -5.51 19.24 13.05
N GLY A 102 -5.39 17.93 13.31
CA GLY A 102 -6.29 17.27 14.26
C GLY A 102 -6.52 15.79 14.03
N SER A 103 -5.81 14.98 14.81
CA SER A 103 -5.94 13.52 15.00
C SER A 103 -5.64 12.63 13.79
N GLY A 104 -4.51 11.89 13.88
CA GLY A 104 -4.02 11.03 12.81
C GLY A 104 -3.40 11.86 11.68
N ASN A 105 -2.14 11.62 11.33
CA ASN A 105 -1.40 12.50 10.43
C ASN A 105 -1.07 11.79 9.10
N PRO A 106 -2.05 11.55 8.20
CA PRO A 106 -1.76 11.07 6.84
C PRO A 106 -0.93 12.11 6.06
N TRP A 107 -1.00 13.38 6.46
CA TRP A 107 -0.16 14.48 5.97
C TRP A 107 1.29 14.39 6.47
N GLY A 108 1.56 13.56 7.48
CA GLY A 108 2.90 13.20 7.90
C GLY A 108 3.41 12.08 7.04
N GLY A 109 4.57 12.29 6.42
CA GLY A 109 5.31 11.22 5.76
C GLY A 109 5.43 9.97 6.64
N GLY A 110 5.37 8.80 6.02
CA GLY A 110 5.85 7.56 6.62
C GLY A 110 7.37 7.55 6.69
N THR A 111 7.93 6.51 7.32
CA THR A 111 9.36 6.40 7.62
C THR A 111 10.28 6.39 6.41
N LEU A 112 9.77 6.04 5.22
CA LEU A 112 10.54 6.06 3.97
C LEU A 112 10.48 7.40 3.23
N PHE A 113 9.56 8.30 3.61
CA PHE A 113 9.39 9.60 2.96
C PHE A 113 9.95 10.73 3.83
N HIS A 114 11.04 11.34 3.36
CA HIS A 114 11.77 12.40 4.08
C HIS A 114 11.51 13.81 3.52
N GLY A 115 10.57 13.94 2.59
CA GLY A 115 10.24 15.21 1.93
C GLY A 115 9.30 16.10 2.74
N ALA A 116 8.80 17.15 2.10
CA ALA A 116 7.91 18.11 2.76
C ALA A 116 6.58 17.48 3.19
N ARG A 117 6.07 17.89 4.36
CA ARG A 117 4.76 17.45 4.89
C ARG A 117 3.62 17.85 3.95
N GLY A 118 2.50 17.18 4.11
CA GLY A 118 1.29 17.41 3.34
C GLY A 118 1.24 16.53 2.09
N PHE A 119 0.43 16.96 1.14
CA PHE A 119 0.30 16.31 -0.13
C PHE A 119 0.75 17.24 -1.24
N ASN A 120 1.93 16.94 -1.77
CA ASN A 120 2.65 17.75 -2.74
C ASN A 120 3.19 16.85 -3.87
N VAL A 121 3.67 17.49 -4.92
CA VAL A 121 4.20 16.82 -6.12
C VAL A 121 5.42 15.93 -5.79
N GLU A 122 6.24 16.31 -4.81
CA GLU A 122 7.38 15.51 -4.35
C GLU A 122 6.91 14.15 -3.82
N ARG A 123 5.91 14.16 -2.93
CA ARG A 123 5.30 12.97 -2.34
C ARG A 123 4.61 12.09 -3.38
N TRP A 124 3.93 12.71 -4.35
CA TRP A 124 3.39 12.00 -5.52
C TRP A 124 4.49 11.30 -6.33
N GLY A 125 5.61 12.00 -6.58
CA GLY A 125 6.77 11.45 -7.27
C GLY A 125 7.41 10.29 -6.52
N PHE A 126 7.46 10.37 -5.18
CA PHE A 126 7.91 9.27 -4.32
C PHE A 126 7.05 8.01 -4.50
N TRP A 127 5.71 8.11 -4.42
CA TRP A 127 4.83 6.94 -4.56
C TRP A 127 4.99 6.22 -5.90
N LYS A 128 5.06 6.97 -6.99
CA LYS A 128 5.27 6.38 -8.33
C LYS A 128 6.58 5.61 -8.42
N ARG A 129 7.67 6.17 -7.89
CA ARG A 129 8.97 5.48 -7.84
C ARG A 129 8.89 4.22 -6.99
N ARG A 130 8.27 4.31 -5.81
CA ARG A 130 8.17 3.19 -4.87
C ARG A 130 7.39 2.02 -5.45
N LEU A 131 6.28 2.27 -6.16
CA LEU A 131 5.53 1.22 -6.86
C LEU A 131 6.40 0.49 -7.90
N GLY A 132 7.19 1.24 -8.67
CA GLY A 132 8.13 0.65 -9.64
C GLY A 132 9.21 -0.23 -8.97
N GLU A 133 9.74 0.19 -7.82
CA GLU A 133 10.69 -0.61 -7.04
C GLU A 133 10.06 -1.91 -6.53
N VAL A 134 8.83 -1.84 -6.01
CA VAL A 134 8.10 -2.99 -5.51
C VAL A 134 7.82 -3.99 -6.63
N GLN A 135 7.36 -3.52 -7.79
CA GLN A 135 7.11 -4.37 -8.97
C GLN A 135 8.39 -5.07 -9.46
N LEU A 136 9.53 -4.36 -9.44
CA LEU A 136 10.82 -4.95 -9.82
C LEU A 136 11.25 -6.05 -8.83
N ARG A 137 11.02 -5.84 -7.52
CA ARG A 137 11.32 -6.83 -6.48
C ARG A 137 10.45 -8.08 -6.62
N THR A 138 9.15 -7.95 -6.86
CA THR A 138 8.25 -9.10 -7.06
C THR A 138 8.61 -9.89 -8.32
N SER A 139 9.01 -9.20 -9.39
CA SER A 139 9.46 -9.82 -10.65
C SER A 139 10.77 -10.60 -10.50
N LYS A 140 11.75 -10.04 -9.77
CA LYS A 140 13.02 -10.73 -9.46
C LYS A 140 12.79 -11.94 -8.53
N ALA A 141 11.91 -11.80 -7.54
CA ALA A 141 11.53 -12.88 -6.63
C ALA A 141 10.81 -14.02 -7.34
N HIS A 142 10.05 -13.78 -8.42
CA HIS A 142 9.47 -14.83 -9.26
C HIS A 142 10.49 -15.53 -10.16
N LYS A 143 11.59 -14.86 -10.54
CA LYS A 143 12.66 -15.46 -11.36
C LYS A 143 13.66 -16.29 -10.55
N ALA A 144 13.87 -15.97 -9.27
CA ALA A 144 14.75 -16.73 -8.38
C ALA A 144 14.35 -18.21 -8.14
N PRO A 145 13.07 -18.59 -7.94
CA PRO A 145 12.67 -19.98 -7.69
C PRO A 145 12.85 -20.90 -8.90
N GLN A 146 12.97 -20.36 -10.13
CA GLN A 146 13.14 -21.17 -11.33
C GLN A 146 14.60 -21.63 -11.54
N ARG A 147 15.60 -20.94 -10.96
CA ARG A 147 17.02 -21.31 -11.13
C ARG A 147 17.50 -22.41 -10.19
N LEU A 148 16.77 -22.73 -9.13
CA LEU A 148 17.18 -23.73 -8.13
C LEU A 148 16.69 -25.15 -8.46
N LEU A 149 15.86 -25.34 -9.49
CA LEU A 149 15.44 -26.66 -9.98
C LEU A 149 16.28 -27.20 -11.15
N GLU A 150 17.23 -26.43 -11.67
CA GLU A 150 18.08 -26.83 -12.82
C GLU A 150 19.52 -27.16 -12.39
N SER A 151 19.69 -27.93 -11.31
CA SER A 151 21.01 -28.52 -11.01
C SER A 151 21.20 -29.77 -11.86
N PRO A 152 22.23 -29.85 -12.72
CA PRO A 152 22.47 -31.05 -13.53
C PRO A 152 22.88 -32.23 -12.63
N PRO A 153 22.53 -33.47 -13.00
CA PRO A 153 22.86 -34.64 -12.21
C PRO A 153 24.38 -34.79 -12.06
N GLN A 154 24.82 -34.96 -10.81
CA GLN A 154 26.22 -35.24 -10.46
C GLN A 154 26.66 -36.54 -11.16
N PRO A 155 27.83 -36.58 -11.82
CA PRO A 155 28.33 -37.81 -12.41
C PRO A 155 28.70 -38.81 -11.32
N VAL A 156 28.12 -40.01 -11.41
CA VAL A 156 28.51 -41.17 -10.59
C VAL A 156 29.88 -41.63 -11.07
N LEU A 157 30.90 -41.43 -10.24
CA LEU A 157 32.21 -42.06 -10.43
C LEU A 157 32.08 -43.54 -10.07
N ILE A 158 32.31 -44.40 -11.06
CA ILE A 158 32.50 -45.86 -10.91
C ILE A 158 33.97 -46.13 -10.65
#